data_AF-A0A2E7SIP3-F1
#
_entry.id   AF-A0A2E7SIP3-F1
#
_cell.length_a   1.000
_cell.length_b   1.000
_cell.length_c   1.000
_cell.angle_alpha   90.00
_cell.angle_beta   90.00
_cell.angle_gamma   90.00
#
_symmetry.space_group_name_H-M   'P 1'
#
loop_
_entity.id
_entity.type
_entity.pdbx_description
1 polymer ?
#
loop_
_entity_poly.entity_id
_entity_poly.type
_entity_poly.pdbx_seq_one_letter_code
_entity_poly.pdbx_strand_id
1 'polypeptide(L)'
;MAVADRDGSIGAAEAHRARDIQVAENEAEAEKGKKAARADQRIFVQDQEALAIEGENTSKASIAEYNATLAEKEAEAMQRSEIAARTAEMEVQKAQYLLEQERLRAEEIVREEIAKTQIEIAAEAEAERQRRIASGEADAILARYQAEAEGVQKVLSAKASGYEMLVQSAGGDAKAAATLLMVEKVDAMVNAQVEAVKNLKIDKITVWDSGVDSEGKGATSNFVSSLVQTLPPMHDVAKMAGVELPEYLGSVSDELE
;
A
#
# COMPACT_ATOMS: atom_id res chain seq x y z
N MET A 1 -67.25 106.20 -106.41
CA MET A 1 -65.85 106.10 -105.93
C MET A 1 -65.75 105.49 -104.53
N ALA A 2 -66.61 105.85 -103.56
CA ALA A 2 -66.51 105.37 -102.17
C ALA A 2 -66.75 103.85 -101.92
N VAL A 3 -67.45 103.13 -102.80
CA VAL A 3 -67.73 101.68 -102.58
C VAL A 3 -66.54 100.79 -102.96
N ALA A 4 -65.79 101.14 -104.01
CA ALA A 4 -64.61 100.41 -104.45
C ALA A 4 -63.43 100.54 -103.46
N ASP A 5 -63.25 101.72 -102.85
CA ASP A 5 -62.24 101.94 -101.80
C ASP A 5 -62.57 101.17 -100.51
N ARG A 6 -63.86 101.01 -100.18
CA ARG A 6 -64.30 100.24 -99.00
C ARG A 6 -64.07 98.74 -99.18
N ASP A 7 -64.41 98.20 -100.34
CA ASP A 7 -64.25 96.77 -100.61
C ASP A 7 -62.76 96.40 -100.78
N GLY A 8 -61.93 97.30 -101.31
CA GLY A 8 -60.47 97.14 -101.39
C GLY A 8 -59.77 97.19 -100.02
N SER A 9 -60.21 98.07 -99.11
CA SER A 9 -59.65 98.15 -97.74
C SER A 9 -60.07 96.98 -96.85
N ILE A 10 -61.27 96.42 -97.04
CA ILE A 10 -61.72 95.19 -96.37
C ILE A 10 -60.92 93.97 -96.86
N GLY A 11 -60.75 93.81 -98.18
CA GLY A 11 -59.94 92.71 -98.74
C GLY A 11 -58.47 92.77 -98.33
N ALA A 12 -57.89 93.97 -98.24
CA ALA A 12 -56.54 94.15 -97.72
C ALA A 12 -56.44 93.76 -96.23
N ALA A 13 -57.40 94.17 -95.39
CA ALA A 13 -57.43 93.81 -93.97
C ALA A 13 -57.62 92.31 -93.74
N GLU A 14 -58.45 91.63 -94.53
CA GLU A 14 -58.63 90.18 -94.49
C GLU A 14 -57.36 89.43 -94.91
N ALA A 15 -56.68 89.88 -95.97
CA ALA A 15 -55.41 89.29 -96.40
C ALA A 15 -54.28 89.51 -95.37
N HIS A 16 -54.25 90.68 -94.71
CA HIS A 16 -53.33 90.94 -93.60
C HIS A 16 -53.61 90.03 -92.40
N ARG A 17 -54.86 89.89 -91.97
CA ARG A 17 -55.24 88.97 -90.88
C ARG A 17 -54.89 87.52 -91.21
N ALA A 18 -55.21 87.07 -92.42
CA ALA A 18 -54.91 85.71 -92.85
C ALA A 18 -53.40 85.44 -92.85
N ARG A 19 -52.60 86.40 -93.32
CA ARG A 19 -51.13 86.32 -93.26
C ARG A 19 -50.62 86.27 -91.82
N ASP A 20 -51.11 87.14 -90.94
CA ASP A 20 -50.67 87.21 -89.54
C ASP A 20 -51.01 85.93 -88.78
N ILE A 21 -52.21 85.36 -89.00
CA ILE A 21 -52.61 84.05 -88.46
C ILE A 21 -51.66 82.96 -88.95
N GLN A 22 -51.39 82.91 -90.25
CA GLN A 22 -50.56 81.88 -90.85
C GLN A 22 -49.09 81.99 -90.42
N VAL A 23 -48.57 83.20 -90.20
CA VAL A 23 -47.24 83.43 -89.61
C VAL A 23 -47.21 82.95 -88.15
N ALA A 24 -48.21 83.32 -87.34
CA ALA A 24 -48.29 82.89 -85.95
C ALA A 24 -48.45 81.36 -85.81
N GLU A 25 -49.20 80.71 -86.70
CA GLU A 25 -49.35 79.25 -86.76
C GLU A 25 -48.01 78.57 -87.08
N ASN A 26 -47.29 79.04 -88.10
CA ASN A 26 -45.97 78.51 -88.46
C ASN A 26 -44.94 78.75 -87.34
N GLU A 27 -44.96 79.90 -86.68
CA GLU A 27 -44.08 80.16 -85.52
C GLU A 27 -44.40 79.23 -84.34
N ALA A 28 -45.69 79.00 -84.06
CA ALA A 28 -46.11 78.08 -83.01
C ALA A 28 -45.72 76.62 -83.33
N GLU A 29 -45.86 76.20 -84.59
CA GLU A 29 -45.47 74.86 -85.05
C GLU A 29 -43.94 74.68 -85.01
N ALA A 30 -43.18 75.71 -85.39
CA ALA A 30 -41.73 75.71 -85.26
C ALA A 30 -41.28 75.62 -83.79
N GLU A 31 -41.91 76.36 -82.87
CA GLU A 31 -41.60 76.25 -81.44
C GLU A 31 -42.01 74.89 -80.85
N LYS A 32 -43.14 74.31 -81.27
CA LYS A 32 -43.53 72.94 -80.89
C LYS A 32 -42.47 71.92 -81.36
N GLY A 33 -42.02 72.02 -82.62
CA GLY A 33 -40.97 71.17 -83.16
C GLY A 33 -39.64 71.31 -82.41
N LYS A 34 -39.22 72.55 -82.12
CA LYS A 34 -38.02 72.80 -81.30
C LYS A 34 -38.14 72.23 -79.89
N LYS A 35 -39.32 72.31 -79.27
CA LYS A 35 -39.56 71.76 -77.92
C LYS A 35 -39.61 70.23 -77.94
N ALA A 36 -40.22 69.62 -78.94
CA ALA A 36 -40.23 68.18 -79.15
C ALA A 36 -38.80 67.64 -79.32
N ALA A 37 -38.00 68.23 -80.23
CA ALA A 37 -36.61 67.82 -80.45
C ALA A 37 -35.74 67.97 -79.18
N ARG A 38 -35.94 69.03 -78.39
CA ARG A 38 -35.25 69.20 -77.10
C ARG A 38 -35.71 68.19 -76.06
N ALA A 39 -36.99 67.82 -76.04
CA ALA A 39 -37.50 66.79 -75.15
C ALA A 39 -36.91 65.42 -75.52
N ASP A 40 -36.94 65.06 -76.80
CA ASP A 40 -36.37 63.81 -77.32
C ASP A 40 -34.87 63.72 -77.02
N GLN A 41 -34.12 64.81 -77.24
CA GLN A 41 -32.71 64.89 -76.89
C GLN A 41 -32.49 64.63 -75.39
N ARG A 42 -33.27 65.27 -74.51
CA ARG A 42 -33.14 65.07 -73.06
C ARG A 42 -33.49 63.65 -72.65
N ILE A 43 -34.57 63.08 -73.20
CA ILE A 43 -34.98 61.70 -72.94
C ILE A 43 -33.85 60.76 -73.34
N PHE A 44 -33.34 60.88 -74.58
CA PHE A 44 -32.25 60.05 -75.05
C PHE A 44 -30.99 60.16 -74.18
N VAL A 45 -30.58 61.38 -73.80
CA VAL A 45 -29.42 61.58 -72.92
C VAL A 45 -29.65 60.96 -71.54
N GLN A 46 -30.83 61.16 -70.94
CA GLN A 46 -31.17 60.58 -69.63
C GLN A 46 -31.24 59.05 -69.68
N ASP A 47 -31.76 58.47 -70.77
CA ASP A 47 -31.79 57.02 -70.96
C ASP A 47 -30.38 56.43 -71.06
N GLN A 48 -29.47 57.10 -71.79
CA GLN A 48 -28.07 56.68 -71.87
C GLN A 48 -27.34 56.84 -70.52
N GLU A 49 -27.60 57.92 -69.77
CA GLU A 49 -27.09 58.09 -68.41
C GLU A 49 -27.61 56.99 -67.47
N ALA A 50 -28.90 56.64 -67.56
CA ALA A 50 -29.49 55.58 -66.74
C ALA A 50 -28.84 54.22 -67.01
N LEU A 51 -28.64 53.86 -68.29
CA LEU A 51 -27.94 52.63 -68.68
C LEU A 51 -26.48 52.61 -68.21
N ALA A 52 -25.78 53.75 -68.30
CA ALA A 52 -24.42 53.87 -67.79
C ALA A 52 -24.37 53.69 -66.26
N ILE A 53 -25.26 54.33 -65.52
CA ILE A 53 -25.37 54.19 -64.05
C ILE A 53 -25.73 52.76 -63.66
N GLU A 54 -26.63 52.10 -64.40
CA GLU A 54 -26.97 50.69 -64.18
C GLU A 54 -25.72 49.81 -64.32
N GLY A 55 -24.99 49.94 -65.43
CA GLY A 55 -23.76 49.17 -65.67
C GLY A 55 -22.66 49.43 -64.62
N GLU A 56 -22.50 50.69 -64.20
CA GLU A 56 -21.59 51.04 -63.11
C GLU A 56 -22.00 50.40 -61.77
N ASN A 57 -23.28 50.42 -61.43
CA ASN A 57 -23.79 49.84 -60.20
C ASN A 57 -23.68 48.31 -60.20
N THR A 58 -23.98 47.66 -61.33
CA THR A 58 -23.76 46.23 -61.50
C THR A 58 -22.28 45.88 -61.31
N SER A 59 -21.37 46.64 -61.93
CA SER A 59 -19.93 46.43 -61.78
C SER A 59 -19.47 46.64 -60.33
N LYS A 60 -19.95 47.69 -59.66
CA LYS A 60 -19.67 47.96 -58.24
C LYS A 60 -20.19 46.84 -57.34
N ALA A 61 -21.39 46.33 -57.61
CA ALA A 61 -21.97 45.21 -56.88
C ALA A 61 -21.12 43.93 -57.05
N SER A 62 -20.71 43.60 -58.28
CA SER A 62 -19.83 42.46 -58.53
C SER A 62 -18.46 42.61 -57.86
N ILE A 63 -17.86 43.81 -57.88
CA ILE A 63 -16.61 44.08 -57.16
C ILE A 63 -16.78 43.85 -55.65
N ALA A 64 -17.88 44.34 -55.06
CA ALA A 64 -18.17 44.13 -53.65
C ALA A 64 -18.36 42.64 -53.32
N GLU A 65 -19.04 41.88 -54.19
CA GLU A 65 -19.24 40.43 -54.05
C GLU A 65 -17.91 39.66 -54.15
N TYR A 66 -17.05 40.00 -55.11
CA TYR A 66 -15.73 39.36 -55.24
C TYR A 66 -14.83 39.66 -54.04
N ASN A 67 -14.86 40.90 -53.53
CA ASN A 67 -14.11 41.25 -52.33
C ASN A 67 -14.64 40.52 -51.09
N ALA A 68 -15.96 40.39 -50.94
CA ALA A 68 -16.56 39.63 -49.85
C ALA A 68 -16.18 38.15 -49.92
N THR A 69 -16.22 37.56 -51.12
CA THR A 69 -15.82 36.16 -51.36
C THR A 69 -14.34 35.94 -51.07
N LEU A 70 -13.47 36.88 -51.48
CA LEU A 70 -12.05 36.84 -51.16
C LEU A 70 -11.82 36.87 -49.65
N ALA A 71 -12.47 37.80 -48.95
CA ALA A 71 -12.36 37.92 -47.50
C ALA A 71 -12.86 36.66 -46.76
N GLU A 72 -13.94 36.03 -47.24
CA GLU A 72 -14.43 34.75 -46.72
C GLU A 72 -13.38 33.64 -46.89
N LYS A 73 -12.79 33.53 -48.09
CA LYS A 73 -11.76 32.52 -48.39
C LYS A 73 -10.48 32.74 -47.59
N GLU A 74 -10.08 33.99 -47.39
CA GLU A 74 -8.95 34.34 -46.53
C GLU A 74 -9.22 33.97 -45.07
N ALA A 75 -10.39 34.30 -44.54
CA ALA A 75 -10.78 33.95 -43.17
C ALA A 75 -10.85 32.42 -42.97
N GLU A 76 -11.42 31.68 -43.92
CA GLU A 76 -11.47 30.21 -43.90
C GLU A 76 -10.06 29.60 -43.92
N ALA A 77 -9.15 30.16 -44.74
CA ALA A 77 -7.77 29.72 -44.80
C ALA A 77 -7.01 30.02 -43.49
N MET A 78 -7.19 31.20 -42.90
CA MET A 78 -6.61 31.57 -41.61
C MET A 78 -7.12 30.67 -40.50
N GLN A 79 -8.44 30.46 -40.42
CA GLN A 79 -9.06 29.57 -39.44
C GLN A 79 -8.50 28.15 -39.55
N ARG A 80 -8.42 27.60 -40.76
CA ARG A 80 -7.85 26.27 -40.99
C ARG A 80 -6.38 26.20 -40.58
N SER A 81 -5.58 27.22 -40.91
CA SER A 81 -4.18 27.29 -40.50
C SER A 81 -4.02 27.32 -38.99
N GLU A 82 -4.84 28.14 -38.31
CA GLU A 82 -4.77 28.28 -36.85
C GLU A 82 -5.24 27.01 -36.15
N ILE A 83 -6.34 26.39 -36.59
CA ILE A 83 -6.78 25.10 -36.06
C ILE A 83 -5.68 24.06 -36.23
N ALA A 84 -5.07 23.95 -37.41
CA ALA A 84 -3.98 23.00 -37.67
C ALA A 84 -2.78 23.24 -36.74
N ALA A 85 -2.38 24.50 -36.55
CA ALA A 85 -1.30 24.87 -35.64
C ALA A 85 -1.64 24.50 -34.19
N ARG A 86 -2.84 24.82 -33.71
CA ARG A 86 -3.29 24.49 -32.36
C ARG A 86 -3.43 22.99 -32.13
N THR A 87 -3.91 22.24 -33.13
CA THR A 87 -3.98 20.78 -33.02
C THR A 87 -2.59 20.17 -32.94
N ALA A 88 -1.63 20.64 -33.73
CA ALA A 88 -0.24 20.18 -33.66
C ALA A 88 0.39 20.52 -32.30
N GLU A 89 0.18 21.74 -31.79
CA GLU A 89 0.62 22.14 -30.44
C GLU A 89 0.02 21.22 -29.36
N MET A 90 -1.29 20.95 -29.42
CA MET A 90 -1.96 20.05 -28.48
C MET A 90 -1.40 18.63 -28.55
N GLU A 91 -1.12 18.10 -29.74
CA GLU A 91 -0.54 16.76 -29.91
C GLU A 91 0.86 16.68 -29.32
N VAL A 92 1.71 17.70 -29.57
CA VAL A 92 3.04 17.79 -28.96
C VAL A 92 2.94 17.85 -27.43
N GLN A 93 2.04 18.67 -26.89
CA GLN A 93 1.83 18.75 -25.44
C GLN A 93 1.32 17.44 -24.85
N LYS A 94 0.40 16.74 -25.52
CA LYS A 94 -0.06 15.41 -25.10
C LYS A 94 1.07 14.40 -25.08
N ALA A 95 1.92 14.39 -26.11
CA ALA A 95 3.08 13.51 -26.17
C ALA A 95 4.08 13.81 -25.04
N GLN A 96 4.35 15.09 -24.76
CA GLN A 96 5.20 15.50 -23.63
C GLN A 96 4.61 15.11 -22.28
N TYR A 97 3.29 15.32 -22.10
CA TYR A 97 2.59 14.94 -20.87
C TYR A 97 2.68 13.42 -20.62
N LEU A 98 2.45 12.61 -21.66
CA LEU A 98 2.56 11.15 -21.55
C LEU A 98 3.99 10.72 -21.23
N LEU A 99 4.99 11.33 -21.87
CA LEU A 99 6.39 11.06 -21.58
C LEU A 99 6.73 11.37 -20.12
N GLU A 100 6.28 12.53 -19.62
CA GLU A 100 6.52 12.95 -18.24
C GLU A 100 5.76 12.06 -17.24
N GLN A 101 4.54 11.65 -17.56
CA GLN A 101 3.76 10.72 -16.76
C GLN A 101 4.47 9.37 -16.63
N GLU A 102 4.98 8.80 -17.73
CA GLU A 102 5.73 7.56 -17.71
C GLU A 102 7.06 7.71 -16.96
N ARG A 103 7.74 8.86 -17.08
CA ARG A 103 8.95 9.16 -16.31
C ARG A 103 8.68 9.16 -14.81
N LEU A 104 7.65 9.90 -14.37
CA LEU A 104 7.27 9.98 -12.95
C LEU A 104 6.82 8.62 -12.42
N ARG A 105 6.05 7.87 -13.22
CA ARG A 105 5.62 6.51 -12.87
C ARG A 105 6.81 5.57 -12.72
N ALA A 106 7.78 5.62 -13.63
CA ALA A 106 9.00 4.83 -13.54
C ALA A 106 9.80 5.21 -12.30
N GLU A 107 9.92 6.49 -11.98
CA GLU A 107 10.61 6.98 -10.78
C GLU A 107 9.94 6.48 -9.49
N GLU A 108 8.62 6.54 -9.42
CA GLU A 108 7.84 6.02 -8.27
C GLU A 108 7.97 4.51 -8.14
N ILE A 109 7.88 3.75 -9.25
CA ILE A 109 8.09 2.30 -9.26
C ILE A 109 9.49 1.95 -8.75
N VAL A 110 10.54 2.64 -9.23
CA VAL A 110 11.92 2.41 -8.77
C VAL A 110 12.05 2.69 -7.27
N ARG A 111 11.40 3.74 -6.76
CA ARG A 111 11.41 4.06 -5.32
C ARG A 111 10.74 2.96 -4.49
N GLU A 112 9.58 2.48 -4.92
CA GLU A 112 8.86 1.39 -4.24
C GLU A 112 9.64 0.07 -4.33
N GLU A 113 10.28 -0.22 -5.46
CA GLU A 113 11.12 -1.41 -5.63
C GLU A 113 12.34 -1.36 -4.70
N ILE A 114 13.02 -0.21 -4.60
CA ILE A 114 14.10 -0.02 -3.63
C ILE A 114 13.60 -0.22 -2.20
N ALA A 115 12.43 0.33 -1.83
CA ALA A 115 11.85 0.16 -0.50
C ALA A 115 11.53 -1.31 -0.20
N LYS A 116 10.95 -2.04 -1.17
CA LYS A 116 10.70 -3.47 -1.08
C LYS A 116 12.01 -4.24 -0.87
N THR A 117 13.02 -4.00 -1.69
CA THR A 117 14.33 -4.67 -1.56
C THR A 117 15.00 -4.35 -0.22
N GLN A 118 14.89 -3.11 0.29
CA GLN A 118 15.39 -2.77 1.62
C GLN A 118 14.70 -3.58 2.73
N ILE A 119 13.38 -3.75 2.65
CA ILE A 119 12.62 -4.55 3.62
C ILE A 119 13.01 -6.03 3.52
N GLU A 120 13.15 -6.58 2.31
CA GLU A 120 13.58 -7.96 2.09
C GLU A 120 14.98 -8.22 2.66
N ILE A 121 15.95 -7.35 2.36
CA ILE A 121 17.32 -7.43 2.90
C ILE A 121 17.30 -7.31 4.43
N ALA A 122 16.52 -6.39 4.99
CA ALA A 122 16.42 -6.22 6.44
C ALA A 122 15.81 -7.46 7.12
N ALA A 123 14.76 -8.04 6.53
CA ALA A 123 14.14 -9.26 7.03
C ALA A 123 15.10 -10.47 6.94
N GLU A 124 15.83 -10.61 5.84
CA GLU A 124 16.85 -11.66 5.66
C GLU A 124 18.01 -11.48 6.65
N ALA A 125 18.48 -10.25 6.84
CA ALA A 125 19.53 -9.94 7.81
C ALA A 125 19.10 -10.27 9.25
N GLU A 126 17.86 -9.95 9.63
CA GLU A 126 17.33 -10.28 10.96
C GLU A 126 17.13 -11.79 11.14
N ALA A 127 16.64 -12.48 10.12
CA ALA A 127 16.50 -13.94 10.14
C ALA A 127 17.88 -14.63 10.30
N GLU A 128 18.90 -14.17 9.57
CA GLU A 128 20.25 -14.71 9.66
C GLU A 128 20.92 -14.36 11.01
N ARG A 129 20.63 -13.17 11.56
CA ARG A 129 21.06 -12.79 12.91
C ARG A 129 20.48 -13.75 13.94
N GLN A 130 19.18 -14.02 13.88
CA GLN A 130 18.51 -14.95 14.80
C GLN A 130 19.04 -16.38 14.67
N ARG A 131 19.27 -16.87 13.45
CA ARG A 131 19.90 -18.19 13.22
C ARG A 131 21.28 -18.28 13.86
N ARG A 132 22.12 -17.26 13.68
CA ARG A 132 23.46 -17.24 14.28
C ARG A 132 23.42 -17.16 15.80
N ILE A 133 22.51 -16.39 16.38
CA ILE A 133 22.31 -16.34 17.83
C ILE A 133 21.87 -17.71 18.35
N ALA A 134 20.84 -18.32 17.76
CA ALA A 134 20.33 -19.63 18.16
C ALA A 134 21.40 -20.72 18.02
N SER A 135 22.21 -20.68 16.97
CA SER A 135 23.33 -21.62 16.77
C SER A 135 24.42 -21.40 17.82
N GLY A 136 24.80 -20.15 18.09
CA GLY A 136 25.78 -19.83 19.14
C GLY A 136 25.31 -20.23 20.55
N GLU A 137 24.02 -20.07 20.84
CA GLU A 137 23.40 -20.53 22.09
C GLU A 137 23.40 -22.07 22.18
N ALA A 138 23.04 -22.76 21.10
CA ALA A 138 23.08 -24.22 21.04
C ALA A 138 24.51 -24.76 21.24
N ASP A 139 25.50 -24.16 20.58
CA ASP A 139 26.91 -24.52 20.71
C ASP A 139 27.41 -24.27 22.15
N ALA A 140 27.03 -23.14 22.76
CA ALA A 140 27.38 -22.83 24.14
C ALA A 140 26.77 -23.83 25.14
N ILE A 141 25.51 -24.21 24.93
CA ILE A 141 24.82 -25.20 25.77
C ILE A 141 25.46 -26.58 25.62
N LEU A 142 25.74 -27.00 24.38
CA LEU A 142 26.37 -28.28 24.08
C LEU A 142 27.77 -28.35 24.69
N ALA A 143 28.58 -27.29 24.54
CA ALA A 143 29.90 -27.20 25.15
C ALA A 143 29.83 -27.28 26.68
N ARG A 144 28.85 -26.62 27.32
CA ARG A 144 28.63 -26.72 28.76
C ARG A 144 28.30 -28.14 29.20
N TYR A 145 27.36 -28.80 28.52
CA TYR A 145 26.99 -30.18 28.85
C TYR A 145 28.11 -31.18 28.60
N GLN A 146 28.90 -31.00 27.54
CA GLN A 146 30.09 -31.82 27.30
C GLN A 146 31.12 -31.63 28.43
N ALA A 147 31.42 -30.38 28.81
CA ALA A 147 32.33 -30.10 29.91
C ALA A 147 31.84 -30.67 31.26
N GLU A 148 30.54 -30.59 31.53
CA GLU A 148 29.91 -31.21 32.71
C GLU A 148 30.01 -32.73 32.67
N ALA A 149 29.68 -33.35 31.52
CA ALA A 149 29.74 -34.80 31.34
C ALA A 149 31.17 -35.33 31.50
N GLU A 150 32.16 -34.67 30.88
CA GLU A 150 33.58 -35.00 31.05
C GLU A 150 34.03 -34.82 32.50
N GLY A 151 33.59 -33.75 33.18
CA GLY A 151 33.87 -33.52 34.58
C GLY A 151 33.34 -34.63 35.47
N VAL A 152 32.07 -35.02 35.29
CA VAL A 152 31.43 -36.11 36.03
C VAL A 152 32.10 -37.44 35.72
N GLN A 153 32.43 -37.72 34.46
CA GLN A 153 33.16 -38.93 34.06
C GLN A 153 34.53 -39.01 34.74
N LYS A 154 35.28 -37.91 34.81
CA LYS A 154 36.57 -37.83 35.52
C LYS A 154 36.39 -38.09 37.02
N VAL A 155 35.36 -37.53 37.65
CA VAL A 155 35.06 -37.79 39.07
C VAL A 155 34.68 -39.25 39.30
N LEU A 156 33.82 -39.82 38.46
CA LEU A 156 33.38 -41.22 38.59
C LEU A 156 34.52 -42.21 38.33
N SER A 157 35.36 -41.96 37.34
CA SER A 157 36.55 -42.79 37.06
C SER A 157 37.58 -42.70 38.19
N ALA A 158 37.84 -41.51 38.74
CA ALA A 158 38.68 -41.35 39.91
C ALA A 158 38.11 -42.09 41.14
N LYS A 159 36.78 -42.02 41.37
CA LYS A 159 36.10 -42.79 42.43
C LYS A 159 36.23 -44.29 42.21
N ALA A 160 36.00 -44.78 40.99
CA ALA A 160 36.13 -46.19 40.65
C ALA A 160 37.56 -46.71 40.89
N SER A 161 38.57 -45.95 40.47
CA SER A 161 39.98 -46.26 40.74
C SER A 161 40.30 -46.23 42.23
N GLY A 162 39.76 -45.28 42.99
CA GLY A 162 39.89 -45.23 44.45
C GLY A 162 39.26 -46.46 45.12
N TYR A 163 38.07 -46.88 44.69
CA TYR A 163 37.43 -48.10 45.19
C TYR A 163 38.25 -49.35 44.86
N GLU A 164 38.82 -49.44 43.67
CA GLU A 164 39.72 -50.53 43.28
C GLU A 164 40.95 -50.59 44.21
N MET A 165 41.57 -49.45 44.51
CA MET A 165 42.69 -49.37 45.46
C MET A 165 42.29 -49.80 46.87
N LEU A 166 41.08 -49.45 47.33
CA LEU A 166 40.57 -49.88 48.65
C LEU A 166 40.35 -51.39 48.69
N VAL A 167 39.78 -51.98 47.64
CA VAL A 167 39.59 -53.43 47.54
C VAL A 167 40.94 -54.16 47.51
N GLN A 168 41.93 -53.65 46.77
CA GLN A 168 43.29 -54.19 46.77
C GLN A 168 43.96 -54.08 48.15
N SER A 169 43.78 -52.95 48.84
CA SER A 169 44.36 -52.71 50.18
C SER A 169 43.70 -53.57 51.26
N ALA A 170 42.43 -53.94 51.09
CA ALA A 170 41.72 -54.89 51.96
C ALA A 170 42.12 -56.36 51.72
N GLY A 171 43.22 -56.62 50.98
CA GLY A 171 43.71 -57.97 50.71
C GLY A 171 42.91 -58.73 49.66
N GLY A 172 42.10 -58.04 48.85
CA GLY A 172 41.25 -58.64 47.82
C GLY A 172 39.91 -59.16 48.32
N ASP A 173 39.59 -59.00 49.61
CA ASP A 173 38.27 -59.34 50.14
C ASP A 173 37.26 -58.22 49.87
N ALA A 174 36.42 -58.44 48.85
CA ALA A 174 35.37 -57.53 48.46
C ALA A 174 34.35 -57.24 49.58
N LYS A 175 34.15 -58.18 50.53
CA LYS A 175 33.20 -57.99 51.65
C LYS A 175 33.73 -56.99 52.66
N ALA A 176 35.00 -57.09 53.05
CA ALA A 176 35.63 -56.14 53.97
C ALA A 176 35.71 -54.72 53.39
N ALA A 177 36.01 -54.61 52.09
CA ALA A 177 36.00 -53.32 51.39
C ALA A 177 34.60 -52.69 51.31
N ALA A 178 33.56 -53.50 51.07
CA ALA A 178 32.17 -53.04 51.09
C ALA A 178 31.75 -52.54 52.49
N THR A 179 32.18 -53.21 53.57
CA THR A 179 31.91 -52.77 54.94
C THR A 179 32.58 -51.41 55.24
N LEU A 180 33.84 -51.22 54.83
CA LEU A 180 34.53 -49.94 54.99
C LEU A 180 33.86 -48.80 54.20
N LEU A 181 33.42 -49.07 52.96
CA LEU A 181 32.67 -48.11 52.16
C LEU A 181 31.30 -47.77 52.77
N MET A 182 30.61 -48.77 53.34
CA MET A 182 29.36 -48.53 54.06
C MET A 182 29.57 -47.62 55.26
N VAL A 183 30.62 -47.86 56.08
CA VAL A 183 30.93 -47.01 57.24
C VAL A 183 31.21 -45.56 56.81
N GLU A 184 31.93 -45.33 55.72
CA GLU A 184 32.14 -43.98 55.17
C GLU A 184 30.82 -43.32 54.72
N LYS A 185 29.90 -44.08 54.10
CA LYS A 185 28.61 -43.55 53.62
C LYS A 185 27.55 -43.44 54.71
N VAL A 186 27.73 -44.03 55.89
CA VAL A 186 26.82 -43.85 57.04
C VAL A 186 26.76 -42.38 57.46
N ASP A 187 27.89 -41.67 57.49
CA ASP A 187 27.90 -40.25 57.88
C ASP A 187 27.11 -39.38 56.87
N ALA A 188 27.28 -39.64 55.57
CA ALA A 188 26.50 -38.97 54.53
C ALA A 188 25.00 -39.30 54.61
N MET A 189 24.64 -40.55 54.91
CA MET A 189 23.24 -40.95 55.10
C MET A 189 22.61 -40.29 56.34
N VAL A 190 23.34 -40.25 57.47
CA VAL A 190 22.86 -39.58 58.69
C VAL A 190 22.64 -38.10 58.42
N ASN A 191 23.56 -37.42 57.72
CA ASN A 191 23.39 -36.01 57.36
C ASN A 191 22.19 -35.78 56.44
N ALA A 192 22.01 -36.60 55.39
CA ALA A 192 20.84 -36.52 54.51
C ALA A 192 19.51 -36.82 55.25
N GLN A 193 19.52 -37.76 56.19
CA GLN A 193 18.37 -38.05 57.05
C GLN A 193 18.07 -36.90 58.00
N VAL A 194 19.07 -36.28 58.62
CA VAL A 194 18.90 -35.09 59.47
C VAL A 194 18.33 -33.92 58.67
N GLU A 195 18.78 -33.73 57.42
CA GLU A 195 18.26 -32.69 56.53
C GLU A 195 16.81 -32.98 56.10
N ALA A 196 16.47 -34.24 55.80
CA ALA A 196 15.10 -34.66 55.54
C ALA A 196 14.17 -34.50 56.75
N VAL A 197 14.65 -34.81 57.97
CA VAL A 197 13.92 -34.61 59.24
C VAL A 197 13.76 -33.12 59.56
N LYS A 198 14.77 -32.29 59.24
CA LYS A 198 14.67 -30.83 59.38
C LYS A 198 13.62 -30.21 58.44
N ASN A 199 13.39 -30.83 57.28
CA ASN A 199 12.33 -30.44 56.33
C ASN A 199 10.94 -31.03 56.65
N LEU A 200 10.85 -31.99 57.58
CA LEU A 200 9.57 -32.42 58.18
C LEU A 200 9.11 -31.38 59.21
N LYS A 201 8.42 -30.35 58.74
CA LYS A 201 7.56 -29.55 59.60
C LYS A 201 6.40 -30.44 60.07
N ILE A 202 6.41 -30.89 61.32
CA ILE A 202 5.20 -31.43 61.94
C ILE A 202 4.27 -30.24 62.18
N ASP A 203 3.47 -29.91 61.18
CA ASP A 203 2.41 -28.92 61.29
C ASP A 203 1.36 -29.43 62.28
N LYS A 204 1.38 -28.86 63.49
CA LYS A 204 0.25 -28.75 64.41
C LYS A 204 -0.51 -30.06 64.71
N ILE A 205 -0.03 -30.79 65.72
CA ILE A 205 -0.86 -31.80 66.39
C ILE A 205 -2.08 -31.10 66.99
N THR A 206 -3.24 -31.22 66.34
CA THR A 206 -4.52 -30.83 66.89
C THR A 206 -5.08 -32.06 67.61
N VAL A 207 -4.86 -32.13 68.92
CA VAL A 207 -5.45 -33.16 69.76
C VAL A 207 -6.96 -32.87 69.83
N TRP A 208 -7.76 -33.67 69.13
CA TRP A 208 -9.18 -33.81 69.48
C TRP A 208 -9.26 -34.83 70.60
N ASP A 209 -9.36 -34.33 71.83
CA ASP A 209 -9.79 -35.10 72.98
C ASP A 209 -11.28 -35.40 72.81
N SER A 210 -11.61 -36.65 72.51
CA SER A 210 -12.97 -37.15 72.66
C SER A 210 -12.95 -38.63 73.02
N GLY A 211 -13.11 -38.90 74.32
CA GLY A 211 -13.74 -40.12 74.80
C GLY A 211 -12.79 -41.24 75.19
N VAL A 212 -12.61 -41.38 76.50
CA VAL A 212 -12.11 -42.60 77.15
C VAL A 212 -13.14 -43.71 76.96
N ASP A 213 -12.71 -44.85 76.43
CA ASP A 213 -13.43 -46.12 76.58
C ASP A 213 -12.51 -47.20 77.16
N SER A 214 -13.17 -48.20 77.73
CA SER A 214 -12.90 -48.95 78.96
C SER A 214 -11.78 -50.00 78.93
N GLU A 215 -10.60 -49.66 78.38
CA GLU A 215 -9.42 -50.54 78.48
C GLU A 215 -8.06 -49.80 78.56
N GLY A 216 -8.04 -48.65 79.22
CA GLY A 216 -6.81 -48.09 79.82
C GLY A 216 -5.65 -47.73 78.89
N LYS A 217 -5.88 -47.59 77.57
CA LYS A 217 -4.86 -47.20 76.59
C LYS A 217 -5.23 -45.88 75.93
N GLY A 218 -4.44 -44.83 76.19
CA GLY A 218 -4.63 -43.50 75.60
C GLY A 218 -4.13 -43.41 74.16
N ALA A 219 -4.75 -42.54 73.35
CA ALA A 219 -4.42 -42.29 71.93
C ALA A 219 -2.94 -41.92 71.66
N THR A 220 -2.16 -41.61 72.69
CA THR A 220 -0.72 -41.36 72.63
C THR A 220 0.12 -42.63 72.45
N SER A 221 -0.37 -43.83 72.84
CA SER A 221 0.38 -45.08 72.64
C SER A 221 0.27 -45.65 71.23
N ASN A 222 -0.81 -45.33 70.50
CA ASN A 222 -0.98 -45.75 69.10
C ASN A 222 -0.17 -44.92 68.09
N PHE A 223 0.26 -43.70 68.43
CA PHE A 223 1.12 -42.88 67.55
C PHE A 223 2.60 -43.35 67.58
N VAL A 224 3.08 -43.83 68.74
CA VAL A 224 4.43 -44.37 68.86
C VAL A 224 4.53 -45.74 68.16
N SER A 225 3.46 -46.54 68.21
CA SER A 225 3.40 -47.85 67.53
C SER A 225 3.35 -47.70 65.99
N SER A 226 2.65 -46.70 65.46
CA SER A 226 2.55 -46.46 64.01
C SER A 226 3.80 -45.82 63.39
N LEU A 227 4.64 -45.14 64.17
CA LEU A 227 5.94 -44.63 63.72
C LEU A 227 7.01 -45.75 63.67
N VAL A 228 6.90 -46.76 64.53
CA VAL A 228 7.77 -47.95 64.49
C VAL A 228 7.39 -48.90 63.33
N GLN A 229 6.14 -48.87 62.87
CA GLN A 229 5.66 -49.67 61.72
C GLN A 229 5.86 -49.00 60.34
N THR A 230 6.25 -47.72 60.27
CA THR A 230 6.40 -46.97 59.00
C THR A 230 7.84 -46.86 58.51
N LEU A 231 8.82 -47.35 59.27
CA LEU A 231 10.15 -47.65 58.75
C LEU A 231 10.10 -49.08 58.18
N PRO A 232 10.18 -49.26 56.85
CA PRO A 232 10.32 -50.60 56.29
C PRO A 232 11.56 -51.23 56.93
N PRO A 233 11.53 -52.51 57.32
CA PRO A 233 12.70 -53.19 57.84
C PRO A 233 13.83 -52.97 56.83
N MET A 234 14.90 -52.30 57.23
CA MET A 234 16.05 -52.00 56.36
C MET A 234 16.60 -53.25 55.65
N HIS A 235 16.30 -54.43 56.21
CA HIS A 235 16.60 -55.75 55.67
C HIS A 235 15.81 -56.10 54.40
N ASP A 236 14.54 -55.71 54.25
CA ASP A 236 13.71 -56.07 53.09
C ASP A 236 14.10 -55.27 51.84
N VAL A 237 14.48 -54.00 52.03
CA VAL A 237 14.98 -53.14 50.94
C VAL A 237 16.39 -53.57 50.51
N ALA A 238 17.25 -54.00 51.44
CA ALA A 238 18.58 -54.51 51.14
C ALA A 238 18.55 -55.85 50.37
N LYS A 239 17.62 -56.75 50.70
CA LYS A 239 17.42 -58.03 49.99
C LYS A 239 16.87 -57.85 48.57
N MET A 240 15.94 -56.93 48.34
CA MET A 240 15.45 -56.60 46.99
C MET A 240 16.52 -55.93 46.11
N ALA A 241 17.50 -55.26 46.72
CA ALA A 241 18.67 -54.67 46.04
C ALA A 241 19.88 -55.63 45.91
N GLY A 242 19.77 -56.88 46.41
CA GLY A 242 20.79 -57.92 46.24
C GLY A 242 22.03 -57.80 47.14
N VAL A 243 21.93 -57.11 48.29
CA VAL A 243 23.07 -56.91 49.20
C VAL A 243 22.77 -57.52 50.59
N GLU A 244 23.59 -58.47 51.02
CA GLU A 244 23.53 -59.05 52.37
C GLU A 244 24.22 -58.13 53.40
N LEU A 245 23.49 -57.75 54.46
CA LEU A 245 24.02 -56.95 55.55
C LEU A 245 24.71 -57.83 56.62
N PRO A 246 25.81 -57.38 57.26
CA PRO A 246 26.50 -58.15 58.30
C PRO A 246 25.67 -58.41 59.57
N GLU A 247 25.84 -59.58 60.19
CA GLU A 247 25.02 -60.13 61.30
C GLU A 247 24.91 -59.28 62.58
N TYR A 248 25.75 -58.26 62.77
CA TYR A 248 25.71 -57.40 63.96
C TYR A 248 24.61 -56.32 63.92
N LEU A 249 23.85 -56.22 62.82
CA LEU A 249 22.68 -55.33 62.70
C LEU A 249 21.34 -56.02 63.02
N GLY A 250 21.40 -57.24 63.58
CA GLY A 250 20.25 -57.99 64.08
C GLY A 250 19.75 -59.02 63.07
N SER A 251 19.86 -60.29 63.45
CA SER A 251 19.18 -61.41 62.78
C SER A 251 17.73 -61.47 63.24
N VAL A 252 16.79 -61.63 62.30
CA VAL A 252 15.45 -62.12 62.65
C VAL A 252 15.62 -63.59 63.04
N SER A 253 15.37 -63.90 64.31
CA SER A 253 15.13 -65.26 64.75
C SER A 253 13.80 -65.72 64.15
N ASP A 254 13.88 -66.36 62.99
CA ASP A 254 12.83 -67.25 62.52
C ASP A 254 12.84 -68.48 63.40
N GLU A 255 11.91 -68.55 64.36
CA GLU A 255 11.38 -69.81 64.88
C GLU A 255 10.06 -69.53 65.60
N LEU A 256 8.96 -69.77 64.89
CA LEU A 256 7.70 -70.20 65.47
C LEU A 256 7.82 -71.71 65.74
N GLU A 257 8.17 -72.08 66.97
CA GLU A 257 7.61 -73.21 67.74
C GLU A 257 7.97 -73.07 69.22
#